data_AF-A0A1I2JEG9-F1
#
_entry.id   AF-A0A1I2JEG9-F1
#
_cell.length_a   1.000
_cell.length_b   1.000
_cell.length_c   1.000
_cell.angle_alpha   90.00
_cell.angle_beta   90.00
_cell.angle_gamma   90.00
#
_symmetry.space_group_name_H-M   'P 1'
#
loop_
_entity.id
_entity.type
_entity.pdbx_description
1 polymer ?
#
loop_
_entity_poly.entity_id
_entity_poly.type
_entity_poly.pdbx_seq_one_letter_code
_entity_poly.pdbx_strand_id
1 'polypeptide(L)'
;MTDYNEKFYLVRSDILPEAMKKTIEAKALLERGKAESIFEAVQHVGLSRSAFYKYRDAVFPFQAMVKEQMITLFFHLEDRAGTLSNLLRTVAQSGCNVLTIHQTIPLQGKANVTLSLNTTGMVGSIERMLQQLHKLDFVDRVEILSTGA
;
A
#
# COMPACT_ATOMS: atom_id res chain seq x y z
N MET A 1 -1.52 19.74 4.85
CA MET A 1 -0.48 20.28 5.76
C MET A 1 0.35 19.08 6.17
N THR A 2 1.59 18.85 5.75
CA THR A 2 2.72 19.74 5.40
C THR A 2 3.44 19.22 4.16
N ASP A 3 3.77 20.14 3.26
CA ASP A 3 4.58 19.93 2.05
C ASP A 3 6.06 20.03 2.47
N TYR A 4 6.61 18.94 2.98
CA TYR A 4 8.05 18.84 3.18
C TYR A 4 8.65 18.36 1.86
N ASN A 5 9.35 19.25 1.16
CA ASN A 5 10.27 18.90 0.09
C ASN A 5 11.51 18.20 0.69
N GLU A 6 11.27 17.11 1.41
CA GLU A 6 12.27 16.31 2.11
C GLU A 6 13.08 15.53 1.08
N LYS A 7 14.36 15.88 0.97
CA LYS A 7 15.30 15.16 0.11
C LYS A 7 15.63 13.82 0.76
N PHE A 8 15.22 12.73 0.13
CA PHE A 8 15.56 11.38 0.55
C PHE A 8 16.94 10.97 0.03
N TYR A 9 17.69 10.23 0.84
CA TYR A 9 18.98 9.67 0.48
C TYR A 9 18.93 8.14 0.57
N LEU A 10 19.46 7.44 -0.44
CA LEU A 10 19.61 5.99 -0.40
C LEU A 10 20.97 5.64 0.22
N VAL A 11 20.93 4.91 1.32
CA VAL A 11 22.09 4.55 2.14
C VAL A 11 22.14 3.03 2.28
N ARG A 12 23.31 2.42 2.12
CA ARG A 12 23.49 0.97 2.29
C ARG A 12 23.31 0.59 3.76
N SER A 13 22.69 -0.56 4.03
CA SER A 13 22.29 -0.94 5.39
C SER A 13 23.49 -1.13 6.34
N ASP A 14 24.64 -1.58 5.83
CA ASP A 14 25.86 -1.82 6.61
C ASP A 14 26.44 -0.55 7.23
N ILE A 15 26.32 0.59 6.55
CA ILE A 15 26.83 1.89 7.04
C ILE A 15 25.85 2.63 7.96
N LEU A 16 24.63 2.13 8.14
CA LEU A 16 23.68 2.75 9.06
C LEU A 16 24.18 2.66 10.51
N PRO A 17 24.06 3.76 11.29
CA PRO A 17 24.29 3.73 12.73
C PRO A 17 23.45 2.65 13.41
N GLU A 18 23.99 2.02 14.45
CA GLU A 18 23.33 0.92 15.17
C GLU A 18 21.94 1.32 15.69
N ALA A 19 21.78 2.55 16.17
CA ALA A 19 20.49 3.07 16.62
C ALA A 19 19.43 3.10 15.50
N MET A 20 19.81 3.41 14.26
CA MET A 20 18.89 3.39 13.11
C MET A 20 18.52 1.95 12.73
N LYS A 21 19.52 1.05 12.69
CA LYS A 21 19.29 -0.39 12.43
C LYS A 21 18.32 -1.00 13.44
N LYS A 22 18.56 -0.78 14.73
CA LYS A 22 17.69 -1.23 15.83
C LYS A 22 16.30 -0.59 15.77
N THR A 23 16.19 0.66 15.31
CA THR A 23 14.88 1.29 15.11
C THR A 23 14.07 0.56 14.03
N ILE A 24 14.71 0.20 12.90
CA ILE A 24 14.06 -0.59 11.84
C ILE A 24 13.61 -1.95 12.39
N GLU A 25 14.46 -2.62 13.17
CA GLU A 25 14.14 -3.93 13.77
C GLU A 25 13.00 -3.84 14.79
N ALA A 26 13.01 -2.83 15.67
CA ALA A 26 11.92 -2.60 16.62
C ALA A 26 10.58 -2.35 15.92
N LYS A 27 10.58 -1.57 14.83
CA LYS A 27 9.38 -1.39 13.99
C LYS A 27 8.90 -2.72 13.41
N ALA A 28 9.81 -3.54 12.88
CA ALA A 28 9.46 -4.85 12.32
C ALA A 28 8.86 -5.80 13.37
N LEU A 29 9.28 -5.73 14.65
CA LEU A 29 8.67 -6.49 15.74
C LEU A 29 7.23 -6.04 16.01
N LEU A 30 6.98 -4.73 16.02
CA LEU A 30 5.64 -4.16 16.21
C LEU A 30 4.71 -4.53 15.06
N GLU A 31 5.16 -4.37 13.81
CA GLU A 31 4.36 -4.69 12.62
C GLU A 31 3.99 -6.17 12.54
N ARG A 32 4.89 -7.06 12.99
CA ARG A 32 4.64 -8.51 13.01
C ARG A 32 3.85 -8.99 14.23
N GLY A 33 3.44 -8.08 15.13
CA GLY A 33 2.78 -8.41 16.38
C GLY A 33 3.65 -9.23 17.34
N LYS A 34 4.98 -9.19 17.19
CA LYS A 34 5.94 -9.87 18.08
C LYS A 34 6.28 -9.04 19.32
N ALA A 35 5.81 -7.80 19.37
CA ALA A 35 5.85 -6.93 20.53
C ALA A 35 4.51 -6.17 20.60
N GLU A 36 3.92 -6.10 21.79
CA GLU A 36 2.62 -5.46 22.01
C GLU A 36 2.75 -3.94 22.21
N SER A 37 3.95 -3.46 22.53
CA SER A 37 4.21 -2.04 22.77
C SER A 37 5.59 -1.61 22.29
N ILE A 38 5.74 -0.31 22.02
CA ILE A 38 7.03 0.31 21.69
C ILE A 38 8.06 -0.02 22.77
N PHE A 39 7.65 -0.04 24.04
CA PHE A 39 8.57 -0.33 25.14
C PHE A 39 9.16 -1.74 25.03
N GLU A 40 8.31 -2.73 24.80
CA GLU A 40 8.73 -4.10 24.62
C GLU A 40 9.64 -4.26 23.40
N ALA A 41 9.25 -3.66 22.27
CA ALA A 41 10.04 -3.71 21.05
C ALA A 41 11.44 -3.12 21.23
N VAL A 42 11.57 -1.95 21.86
CA VAL A 42 12.89 -1.32 22.07
C VAL A 42 13.73 -2.07 23.10
N GLN A 43 13.12 -2.72 24.09
CA GLN A 43 13.84 -3.60 25.02
C GLN A 43 14.40 -4.83 24.29
N HIS A 44 13.60 -5.45 23.42
CA HIS A 44 13.99 -6.65 22.68
C HIS A 44 15.24 -6.41 21.81
N VAL A 45 15.34 -5.24 21.19
CA VAL A 45 16.47 -4.88 20.31
C VAL A 45 17.59 -4.11 21.02
N GLY A 46 17.47 -3.88 22.33
CA GLY A 46 18.46 -3.11 23.09
C GLY A 46 18.63 -1.66 22.60
N LEU A 47 17.51 -0.94 22.44
CA LEU A 47 17.43 0.47 22.05
C LEU A 47 16.74 1.28 23.16
N SER A 48 17.17 2.53 23.38
CA SER A 48 16.47 3.42 24.30
C SER A 48 15.18 3.96 23.65
N ARG A 49 14.16 4.26 24.46
CA ARG A 49 12.91 4.88 23.96
C ARG A 49 13.20 6.21 23.24
N SER A 50 14.11 7.04 23.77
CA SER A 50 14.47 8.32 23.16
C SER A 50 15.16 8.15 21.80
N ALA A 51 16.03 7.14 21.65
CA ALA A 51 16.65 6.84 20.37
C ALA A 51 15.63 6.33 19.34
N PHE A 52 14.66 5.50 19.76
CA PHE A 52 13.56 5.10 18.89
C PHE A 52 12.76 6.30 18.39
N TYR A 53 12.28 7.17 19.28
CA TYR A 53 11.51 8.34 18.88
C TYR A 53 12.30 9.33 18.00
N LYS A 54 13.62 9.41 18.16
CA LYS A 54 14.48 10.24 17.31
C LYS A 54 14.48 9.79 15.84
N TYR A 55 14.41 8.48 15.58
CA TYR A 55 14.50 7.91 14.22
C TYR A 55 13.19 7.32 13.70
N ARG A 56 12.15 7.23 14.55
CA ARG A 56 10.86 6.60 14.24
C ARG A 56 10.26 7.13 12.96
N ASP A 57 10.30 8.44 12.73
CA ASP A 57 9.62 9.04 11.58
C ASP A 57 10.60 9.41 10.46
N ALA A 58 11.87 8.98 10.55
CA ALA A 58 12.95 9.35 9.63
C ALA A 58 13.65 8.15 8.96
N VAL A 59 13.52 6.94 9.51
CA VAL A 59 14.19 5.74 9.00
C VAL A 59 13.17 4.66 8.69
N PHE A 60 13.11 4.25 7.43
CA PHE A 60 12.18 3.24 6.93
C PHE A 60 12.91 2.25 6.03
N PRO A 61 12.53 0.96 6.06
CA PRO A 61 13.04 0.01 5.08
C PRO A 61 12.57 0.41 3.67
N PHE A 62 13.49 0.48 2.71
CA PHE A 62 13.17 0.87 1.33
C PHE A 62 12.07 0.00 0.69
N GLN A 63 12.01 -1.28 1.04
CA GLN A 63 10.96 -2.19 0.57
C GLN A 63 9.55 -1.75 1.02
N ALA A 64 9.41 -1.10 2.18
CA ALA A 64 8.12 -0.57 2.61
C ALA A 64 7.66 0.58 1.71
N MET A 65 8.58 1.47 1.28
CA MET A 65 8.25 2.57 0.37
C MET A 65 7.81 2.08 -1.02
N VAL A 66 8.42 1.00 -1.53
CA VAL A 66 8.00 0.39 -2.81
C VAL A 66 6.65 -0.32 -2.67
N LYS A 67 6.37 -0.91 -1.50
CA LYS A 67 5.08 -1.54 -1.19
C LYS A 67 3.95 -0.53 -1.04
N GLU A 68 4.20 0.67 -0.51
CA GLU A 68 3.24 1.78 -0.48
C GLU A 68 2.73 2.18 -1.88
N GLN A 69 3.46 1.80 -2.94
CA GLN A 69 3.07 2.05 -4.33
C GLN A 69 2.27 0.90 -4.95
N MET A 70 1.89 -0.14 -4.18
CA MET A 70 1.04 -1.23 -4.66
C MET A 70 -0.27 -1.29 -3.88
N ILE A 71 -1.37 -1.39 -4.60
CA ILE A 71 -2.70 -1.57 -4.01
C ILE A 71 -3.41 -2.76 -4.64
N THR A 72 -4.19 -3.48 -3.86
CA THR A 72 -5.08 -4.53 -4.35
C THR A 72 -6.53 -4.11 -4.14
N LEU A 73 -7.26 -4.02 -5.23
CA LEU A 73 -8.69 -3.70 -5.25
C LEU A 73 -9.50 -4.95 -5.53
N PHE A 74 -10.61 -5.08 -4.83
CA PHE A 74 -11.59 -6.14 -5.03
C PHE A 74 -12.92 -5.54 -5.44
N PHE A 75 -13.50 -6.07 -6.51
CA PHE A 75 -14.71 -5.58 -7.11
C PHE A 75 -15.77 -6.66 -7.12
N HIS A 76 -16.99 -6.28 -6.77
CA HIS A 76 -18.19 -7.00 -7.14
C HIS A 76 -18.74 -6.34 -8.40
N LEU A 77 -18.76 -7.06 -9.52
CA LEU A 77 -19.17 -6.56 -10.82
C LEU A 77 -20.41 -7.28 -11.34
N GLU A 78 -21.26 -6.53 -12.02
CA GLU A 78 -22.25 -7.10 -12.93
C GLU A 78 -21.56 -7.46 -14.25
N ASP A 79 -21.58 -8.75 -14.59
CA ASP A 79 -20.96 -9.29 -15.79
C ASP A 79 -21.83 -9.04 -17.01
N ARG A 80 -21.38 -8.10 -17.83
CA ARG A 80 -21.94 -7.78 -19.14
C ARG A 80 -20.81 -7.40 -20.10
N ALA A 81 -21.11 -7.43 -21.39
CA ALA A 81 -20.12 -7.16 -22.42
C ALA A 81 -19.42 -5.79 -22.19
N GLY A 82 -18.09 -5.81 -22.09
CA GLY A 82 -17.28 -4.60 -21.95
C GLY A 82 -17.07 -4.09 -20.52
N THR A 83 -17.70 -4.69 -19.50
CA THR A 83 -17.52 -4.29 -18.08
C THR A 83 -16.05 -4.28 -17.67
N LEU A 84 -15.34 -5.41 -17.81
CA LEU A 84 -13.92 -5.49 -17.43
C LEU A 84 -13.06 -4.50 -18.22
N SER A 85 -13.32 -4.34 -19.52
CA SER A 85 -12.56 -3.41 -20.36
C SER A 85 -12.75 -1.96 -19.94
N ASN A 86 -13.96 -1.56 -19.54
CA ASN A 86 -14.24 -0.21 -19.04
C ASN A 86 -13.63 0.02 -17.65
N LEU A 87 -13.66 -0.99 -16.79
CA LEU A 87 -12.97 -0.97 -15.50
C LEU A 87 -11.47 -0.71 -15.68
N LEU A 88 -10.81 -1.52 -16.52
CA LEU A 88 -9.36 -1.40 -16.78
C LEU A 88 -9.01 -0.06 -17.42
N ARG A 89 -9.85 0.46 -18.31
CA ARG A 89 -9.69 1.80 -18.89
C ARG A 89 -9.73 2.89 -17.81
N THR A 90 -10.69 2.81 -16.89
CA THR A 90 -10.84 3.80 -15.81
C THR A 90 -9.61 3.81 -14.90
N VAL A 91 -9.11 2.63 -14.53
CA VAL A 91 -7.86 2.48 -13.75
C VAL A 91 -6.66 3.05 -14.49
N ALA A 92 -6.50 2.74 -15.78
CA ALA A 92 -5.40 3.24 -16.60
C ALA A 92 -5.44 4.77 -16.78
N GLN A 93 -6.63 5.37 -16.88
CA GLN A 93 -6.80 6.83 -16.95
C GLN A 93 -6.35 7.54 -15.67
N SER A 94 -6.38 6.86 -14.52
CA SER A 94 -5.83 7.38 -13.27
C SER A 94 -4.29 7.29 -13.20
N GLY A 95 -3.61 6.76 -14.23
CA GLY A 95 -2.15 6.62 -14.26
C GLY A 95 -1.62 5.37 -13.52
N CYS A 96 -2.52 4.51 -13.05
CA CYS A 96 -2.15 3.25 -12.41
C CYS A 96 -1.78 2.20 -13.44
N ASN A 97 -0.71 1.42 -13.18
CA ASN A 97 -0.37 0.27 -13.99
C ASN A 97 -0.98 -1.00 -13.39
N VAL A 98 -1.66 -1.80 -14.21
CA VAL A 98 -2.27 -3.06 -13.77
C VAL A 98 -1.20 -4.16 -13.77
N LEU A 99 -0.96 -4.77 -12.62
CA LEU A 99 0.03 -5.85 -12.46
C LEU A 99 -0.60 -7.22 -12.65
N THR A 100 -1.76 -7.44 -12.02
CA THR A 100 -2.49 -8.70 -12.11
C THR A 100 -3.99 -8.43 -12.21
N ILE A 101 -4.68 -9.32 -12.92
CA ILE A 101 -6.13 -9.33 -13.06
C ILE A 101 -6.58 -10.75 -12.77
N HIS A 102 -7.50 -10.90 -11.82
CA HIS A 102 -8.16 -12.17 -11.54
C HIS A 102 -9.67 -11.96 -11.50
N GLN A 103 -10.37 -12.48 -12.50
CA GLN A 103 -11.83 -12.48 -12.56
C GLN A 103 -12.36 -13.89 -12.31
N THR A 104 -13.33 -14.02 -11.40
CA THR A 104 -14.03 -15.29 -11.21
C THR A 104 -14.99 -15.56 -12.36
N ILE A 105 -15.33 -16.84 -12.58
CA ILE A 105 -16.41 -17.20 -13.50
C ILE A 105 -17.70 -16.50 -13.02
N PRO A 106 -18.42 -15.79 -13.92
CA PRO A 106 -19.67 -15.14 -13.56
C PRO A 106 -20.71 -16.14 -13.06
N LEU A 107 -21.33 -15.85 -11.91
CA LEU A 107 -22.46 -16.59 -11.36
C LEU A 107 -23.66 -15.65 -11.29
N GLN A 108 -24.77 -16.03 -11.94
CA GLN A 108 -25.99 -15.21 -12.00
C GLN A 108 -25.75 -13.79 -12.53
N GLY A 109 -24.89 -13.64 -13.53
CA GLY A 109 -24.54 -12.34 -14.10
C GLY A 109 -23.67 -11.47 -13.20
N LYS A 110 -23.03 -12.04 -12.17
CA LYS A 110 -22.09 -11.33 -11.29
C LYS A 110 -20.74 -12.02 -11.24
N ALA A 111 -19.67 -11.25 -11.28
CA ALA A 111 -18.31 -11.74 -11.16
C ALA A 111 -17.53 -10.90 -10.15
N ASN A 112 -16.63 -11.54 -9.43
CA ASN A 112 -15.67 -10.84 -8.60
C ASN A 112 -14.39 -10.61 -9.39
N VAL A 113 -13.81 -9.42 -9.26
CA VAL A 113 -12.53 -9.08 -9.89
C VAL A 113 -11.57 -8.58 -8.84
N THR A 114 -10.36 -9.14 -8.82
CA THR A 114 -9.24 -8.65 -8.04
C THR A 114 -8.23 -8.01 -8.99
N LEU A 115 -7.87 -6.76 -8.73
CA LEU A 115 -6.83 -6.03 -9.46
C LEU A 115 -5.69 -5.68 -8.51
N SER A 116 -4.47 -6.11 -8.81
CA SER A 116 -3.27 -5.54 -8.17
C SER A 116 -2.70 -4.46 -9.07
N LEU A 117 -2.49 -3.27 -8.51
CA LEU A 117 -2.12 -2.06 -9.22
C LEU A 117 -0.83 -1.50 -8.66
N ASN A 118 0.00 -0.94 -9.54
CA ASN A 118 1.10 -0.06 -9.17
C ASN A 118 0.64 1.40 -9.34
N THR A 119 0.72 2.18 -8.26
CA THR A 119 0.26 3.58 -8.15
C THR A 119 1.40 4.59 -8.29
N THR A 120 2.63 4.17 -8.61
CA THR A 120 3.80 5.07 -8.77
C THR A 120 3.55 6.20 -9.77
N GLY A 121 2.83 5.90 -10.85
CA GLY A 121 2.48 6.87 -11.90
C GLY A 121 1.10 7.52 -11.72
N MET A 122 0.43 7.30 -10.59
CA MET A 122 -0.94 7.74 -10.37
C MET A 122 -1.06 9.26 -10.40
N VAL A 123 -2.04 9.76 -11.16
CA VAL A 123 -2.36 11.18 -11.28
C VAL A 123 -3.59 11.48 -10.42
N GLY A 124 -3.39 12.20 -9.32
CA GLY A 124 -4.44 12.47 -8.33
C GLY A 124 -4.41 11.51 -7.15
N SER A 125 -5.47 11.48 -6.35
CA SER A 125 -5.54 10.68 -5.12
C SER A 125 -6.32 9.37 -5.32
N ILE A 126 -6.00 8.37 -4.51
CA ILE A 126 -6.67 7.07 -4.52
C ILE A 126 -8.18 7.19 -4.26
N GLU A 127 -8.58 8.11 -3.38
CA GLU A 127 -9.98 8.37 -3.06
C GLU A 127 -10.75 8.88 -4.29
N ARG A 128 -10.13 9.72 -5.12
CA ARG A 128 -10.76 10.21 -6.36
C ARG A 128 -10.96 9.08 -7.36
N MET A 129 -9.98 8.19 -7.51
CA MET A 129 -10.12 7.02 -8.38
C MET A 129 -11.21 6.08 -7.87
N LEU A 130 -11.26 5.80 -6.57
CA LEU A 130 -12.33 4.99 -5.97
C LEU A 130 -13.71 5.61 -6.20
N GLN A 131 -13.85 6.93 -6.07
CA GLN A 131 -15.10 7.63 -6.40
C GLN A 131 -15.48 7.49 -7.88
N GLN A 132 -14.52 7.50 -8.80
CA GLN A 132 -14.79 7.27 -10.23
C GLN A 132 -15.24 5.83 -10.48
N LEU A 133 -14.57 4.86 -9.85
CA LEU A 133 -14.91 3.44 -9.96
C LEU A 133 -16.30 3.14 -9.37
N HIS A 134 -16.66 3.74 -8.23
CA HIS A 134 -17.99 3.63 -7.62
C HIS A 134 -19.11 4.21 -8.47
N LYS A 135 -18.82 5.11 -9.41
CA LYS A 135 -19.83 5.70 -10.31
C LYS A 135 -20.11 4.85 -11.54
N LEU A 136 -19.33 3.80 -11.77
CA LEU A 136 -19.59 2.84 -12.83
C LEU A 136 -20.81 2.01 -12.46
N ASP A 137 -21.83 2.04 -13.31
CA ASP A 137 -23.14 1.43 -13.06
C ASP A 137 -23.10 -0.09 -12.87
N PHE A 138 -22.05 -0.74 -13.41
CA PHE A 138 -21.81 -2.18 -13.28
C PHE A 138 -20.92 -2.56 -12.08
N VAL A 139 -20.48 -1.59 -11.27
CA VAL A 139 -19.70 -1.83 -10.05
C VAL A 139 -20.65 -1.78 -8.86
N ASP A 140 -21.03 -2.95 -8.35
CA ASP A 140 -21.85 -3.05 -7.14
C ASP A 140 -21.08 -2.53 -5.92
N ARG A 141 -19.79 -2.87 -5.85
CA ARG A 141 -18.92 -2.54 -4.71
C ARG A 141 -17.44 -2.64 -5.10
N VAL A 142 -16.62 -1.76 -4.53
CA VAL A 142 -15.16 -1.85 -4.56
C VAL A 142 -14.60 -1.76 -3.15
N GLU A 143 -13.59 -2.56 -2.85
CA GLU A 143 -12.91 -2.63 -1.57
C GLU A 143 -11.39 -2.62 -1.79
N ILE A 144 -10.64 -1.97 -0.89
CA ILE A 144 -9.18 -2.11 -0.85
C ILE A 144 -8.87 -3.32 0.05
N LEU A 145 -8.27 -4.37 -0.51
CA LEU A 145 -7.86 -5.55 0.26
C LEU A 145 -6.49 -5.37 0.92
N SER A 146 -5.59 -4.64 0.27
CA SER A 146 -4.24 -4.38 0.77
C SER A 146 -3.65 -3.15 0.11
N THR A 147 -3.00 -2.31 0.92
CA THR A 147 -1.98 -1.35 0.50
C THR A 147 -0.65 -1.96 0.92
N GLY A 148 0.28 -2.18 -0.01
CA GLY A 148 1.35 -3.18 0.06
C GLY A 148 1.84 -3.53 1.47
N ALA A 149 1.55 -4.77 1.89
CA ALA A 149 2.09 -5.40 3.08
C ALA A 149 3.54 -5.80 2.89
#